data_AF-A0A4Q3CCX4-F1
#
_entry.id   AF-A0A4Q3CCX4-F1
#
_cell.length_a   1.000
_cell.length_b   1.000
_cell.length_c   1.000
_cell.angle_alpha   90.00
_cell.angle_beta   90.00
_cell.angle_gamma   90.00
#
_symmetry.space_group_name_H-M   'P 1'
#
loop_
_entity.id
_entity.type
_entity.pdbx_description
1 polymer ?
#
loop_
_entity_poly.entity_id
_entity_poly.type
_entity_poly.pdbx_seq_one_letter_code
_entity_poly.pdbx_strand_id
1 'polypeptide(L)'
;MVKKLLLLYIFLQSAVCYAETIKTDVLVIGGGASGVAAAIQSSRSKLKTVLVEQGPWLGGTMTRGGICILDANRNFQSGIWAEFRRHVTNFYKKTPGYDTAVNAVLRFEPYTGAAILKKITDTVKNLSVKLNTPVIAIKKDGTGWEVNVSIYKETVTIKAKVVIDATETADIATLAGAQFAADSTKQIQDISFTAIVKDNGRAADRTIKKPEGYNPDLYSSLKTADVKALMDKSKILNDKYLINWDANRYQVTFEQLDAKNRTETYRKARLQTLGLIYYLQTVLGYKSLSLEEYNTADHLPYIPIIREYKRANGLLRMVNDDAYKPYDRPSKLYRTYIGVGDAVA
;
A
#
# COMPACT_ATOMS: atom_id res chain seq x y z
N MET A 1 -35.11 -25.55 -44.75
CA MET A 1 -34.32 -24.31 -44.50
C MET A 1 -34.51 -23.75 -43.09
N VAL A 2 -35.73 -23.73 -42.52
CA VAL A 2 -36.01 -23.15 -41.18
C VAL A 2 -35.21 -23.80 -40.03
N LYS A 3 -35.04 -25.12 -40.00
CA LYS A 3 -34.23 -25.81 -38.96
C LYS A 3 -32.73 -25.46 -38.98
N LYS A 4 -32.16 -25.15 -40.15
CA LYS A 4 -30.75 -24.73 -40.28
C LYS A 4 -30.55 -23.26 -39.87
N LEU A 5 -31.55 -22.39 -40.11
CA LEU A 5 -31.54 -21.03 -39.58
C LEU A 5 -31.71 -20.99 -38.05
N LEU A 6 -32.51 -21.90 -37.47
CA LEU A 6 -32.71 -21.95 -36.02
C LEU A 6 -31.43 -22.37 -35.27
N LEU A 7 -30.67 -23.34 -35.80
CA LEU A 7 -29.36 -23.72 -35.24
C LEU A 7 -28.33 -22.60 -35.35
N LEU A 8 -28.34 -21.84 -36.45
CA LEU A 8 -27.44 -20.70 -36.65
C LEU A 8 -27.78 -19.56 -35.67
N TYR A 9 -29.07 -19.34 -35.37
CA TYR A 9 -29.52 -18.35 -34.41
C TYR A 9 -29.15 -18.71 -32.95
N ILE A 10 -29.23 -20.00 -32.59
CA ILE A 10 -28.80 -20.49 -31.25
C ILE A 10 -27.27 -20.40 -31.09
N PHE A 11 -26.49 -20.65 -32.15
CA PHE A 11 -25.04 -20.47 -32.15
C PHE A 11 -24.59 -18.99 -32.17
N LEU A 12 -25.42 -18.08 -32.71
CA LEU A 12 -25.15 -16.63 -32.68
C LEU A 12 -25.51 -16.00 -31.33
N GLN A 13 -26.47 -16.54 -30.58
CA GLN A 13 -26.75 -16.06 -29.22
C GLN A 13 -25.71 -16.50 -28.18
N SER A 14 -25.01 -17.62 -28.40
CA SER A 14 -23.93 -18.08 -27.51
C SER A 14 -22.61 -17.32 -27.67
N ALA A 15 -22.49 -16.44 -28.68
CA ALA A 15 -21.33 -15.57 -28.88
C ALA A 15 -21.49 -14.19 -28.21
N VAL A 16 -22.62 -13.91 -27.56
CA VAL A 16 -22.75 -12.73 -26.70
C VAL A 16 -22.15 -13.09 -25.35
N CYS A 17 -20.83 -12.96 -25.23
CA CYS A 17 -20.14 -12.99 -23.96
C CYS A 17 -20.65 -11.79 -23.15
N TYR A 18 -21.62 -12.02 -22.26
CA TYR A 18 -22.08 -10.98 -21.34
C TYR A 18 -20.90 -10.64 -20.43
N ALA A 19 -20.28 -9.48 -20.66
CA ALA A 19 -19.29 -8.95 -19.73
C ALA A 19 -19.93 -8.88 -18.33
N GLU A 20 -19.36 -9.61 -17.38
CA GLU A 20 -19.88 -9.65 -16.02
C GLU A 20 -19.97 -8.22 -15.49
N THR A 21 -21.17 -7.82 -15.07
CA THR A 21 -21.40 -6.47 -14.54
C THR A 21 -21.68 -6.55 -13.05
N ILE A 22 -20.76 -6.03 -12.25
CA ILE A 22 -20.91 -5.92 -10.80
C ILE A 22 -21.51 -4.54 -10.48
N LYS A 23 -22.62 -4.52 -9.74
CA LYS A 23 -23.24 -3.27 -9.23
C LYS A 23 -22.96 -3.10 -7.74
N THR A 24 -22.49 -1.92 -7.35
CA THR A 24 -22.15 -1.56 -5.95
C THR A 24 -22.55 -0.12 -5.65
N ASP A 25 -22.70 0.23 -4.37
CA ASP A 25 -22.90 1.64 -3.98
C ASP A 25 -21.55 2.36 -3.95
N VAL A 26 -20.57 1.73 -3.31
CA VAL A 26 -19.20 2.25 -3.16
C VAL A 26 -18.22 1.28 -3.81
N LEU A 27 -17.33 1.80 -4.66
CA LEU A 27 -16.16 1.10 -5.17
C LEU A 27 -14.91 1.77 -4.59
N VAL A 28 -14.14 1.04 -3.80
CA VAL A 28 -12.85 1.48 -3.28
C VAL A 28 -11.75 0.84 -4.12
N ILE A 29 -10.82 1.65 -4.63
CA ILE A 29 -9.71 1.20 -5.47
C ILE A 29 -8.41 1.49 -4.74
N GLY A 30 -7.66 0.44 -4.41
CA GLY A 30 -6.46 0.51 -3.57
C GLY A 30 -6.72 -0.12 -2.20
N GLY A 31 -6.04 -1.23 -1.92
CA GLY A 31 -6.13 -2.01 -0.69
C GLY A 31 -5.18 -1.53 0.41
N GLY A 32 -4.79 -0.25 0.40
CA GLY A 32 -4.00 0.38 1.45
C GLY A 32 -4.74 0.50 2.78
N ALA A 33 -4.06 1.00 3.82
CA ALA A 33 -4.68 1.22 5.14
C ALA A 33 -5.95 2.10 5.05
N SER A 34 -5.90 3.18 4.28
CA SER A 34 -7.03 4.09 4.03
C SER A 34 -8.15 3.41 3.24
N GLY A 35 -7.82 2.67 2.18
CA GLY A 35 -8.80 1.98 1.34
C GLY A 35 -9.52 0.85 2.09
N VAL A 36 -8.78 0.04 2.85
CA VAL A 36 -9.37 -0.98 3.73
C VAL A 36 -10.27 -0.33 4.77
N ALA A 37 -9.83 0.76 5.40
CA ALA A 37 -10.65 1.47 6.38
C ALA A 37 -11.94 2.03 5.76
N ALA A 38 -11.85 2.68 4.60
CA ALA A 38 -12.99 3.21 3.87
C ALA A 38 -13.98 2.09 3.50
N ALA A 39 -13.49 0.96 3.00
CA ALA A 39 -14.31 -0.16 2.59
C ALA A 39 -15.03 -0.85 3.76
N ILE A 40 -14.34 -1.02 4.90
CA ILE A 40 -14.95 -1.54 6.12
C ILE A 40 -16.03 -0.57 6.63
N GLN A 41 -15.70 0.72 6.69
CA GLN A 41 -16.63 1.73 7.21
C GLN A 41 -17.88 1.86 6.34
N SER A 42 -17.75 1.95 5.01
CA SER A 42 -18.90 2.05 4.10
C SER A 42 -19.82 0.83 4.23
N SER A 43 -19.23 -0.36 4.33
CA SER A 43 -19.98 -1.62 4.48
C SER A 43 -20.70 -1.72 5.83
N ARG A 44 -20.04 -1.32 6.92
CA ARG A 44 -20.65 -1.21 8.25
C ARG A 44 -21.76 -0.17 8.31
N SER A 45 -21.70 0.87 7.47
CA SER A 45 -22.78 1.82 7.21
C SER A 45 -23.87 1.27 6.27
N LYS A 46 -23.91 -0.05 6.04
CA LYS A 46 -24.93 -0.78 5.25
C LYS A 46 -24.91 -0.52 3.74
N LEU A 47 -23.84 0.06 3.21
CA LEU A 47 -23.67 0.24 1.76
C LEU A 47 -23.07 -1.01 1.13
N LYS A 48 -23.54 -1.40 -0.06
CA LYS A 48 -22.88 -2.45 -0.83
C LYS A 48 -21.54 -1.90 -1.30
N THR A 49 -20.45 -2.57 -0.93
CA THR A 49 -19.09 -2.08 -1.19
C THR A 49 -18.26 -3.14 -1.89
N VAL A 50 -17.51 -2.72 -2.91
CA VAL A 50 -16.46 -3.52 -3.52
C VAL A 50 -15.13 -2.82 -3.25
N LEU A 51 -14.15 -3.57 -2.76
CA LEU A 51 -12.74 -3.14 -2.66
C LEU A 51 -11.94 -3.91 -3.71
N VAL A 52 -11.24 -3.20 -4.58
CA VAL A 52 -10.30 -3.80 -5.54
C VAL A 52 -8.86 -3.39 -5.20
N GLU A 53 -7.95 -4.35 -5.29
CA GLU A 53 -6.52 -4.17 -5.08
C GLU A 53 -5.77 -4.84 -6.23
N GLN A 54 -4.88 -4.08 -6.88
CA GLN A 54 -4.06 -4.56 -8.00
C GLN A 54 -3.07 -5.68 -7.58
N GLY A 55 -2.64 -5.68 -6.32
CA GLY A 55 -1.65 -6.60 -5.76
C GLY A 55 -2.26 -7.82 -5.06
N PRO A 56 -1.38 -8.69 -4.53
CA PRO A 56 -1.79 -9.99 -4.01
C PRO A 56 -2.40 -9.94 -2.61
N TRP A 57 -2.30 -8.83 -1.88
CA TRP A 57 -2.82 -8.71 -0.52
C TRP A 57 -3.08 -7.26 -0.08
N LEU A 58 -3.73 -7.10 1.07
CA LEU A 58 -4.13 -5.81 1.65
C LEU A 58 -3.07 -5.22 2.58
N GLY A 59 -3.16 -3.90 2.81
CA GLY A 59 -2.38 -3.12 3.78
C GLY A 59 -1.45 -2.06 3.18
N GLY A 60 -1.34 -1.97 1.84
CA GLY A 60 -0.56 -0.92 1.17
C GLY A 60 0.88 -0.87 1.68
N THR A 61 1.43 0.32 1.89
CA THR A 61 2.83 0.50 2.36
C THR A 61 3.15 -0.24 3.66
N MET A 62 2.17 -0.44 4.54
CA MET A 62 2.33 -1.12 5.82
C MET A 62 2.67 -2.62 5.67
N THR A 63 2.16 -3.27 4.62
CA THR A 63 2.36 -4.71 4.37
C THR A 63 3.03 -4.97 3.02
N ARG A 64 2.49 -4.43 1.92
CA ARG A 64 3.07 -4.54 0.58
C ARG A 64 4.36 -3.74 0.42
N GLY A 65 4.52 -2.65 1.17
CA GLY A 65 5.75 -1.83 1.20
C GLY A 65 6.68 -2.14 2.38
N GLY A 66 6.26 -3.00 3.31
CA GLY A 66 7.09 -3.51 4.41
C GLY A 66 7.25 -2.58 5.61
N ILE A 67 6.54 -1.44 5.68
CA ILE A 67 6.54 -0.58 6.88
C ILE A 67 5.75 -1.25 8.01
N CYS A 68 6.42 -2.20 8.65
CA CYS A 68 5.85 -3.10 9.65
C CYS A 68 6.34 -2.81 11.08
N ILE A 69 7.02 -1.68 11.25
CA ILE A 69 7.27 -1.02 12.53
C ILE A 69 6.47 0.28 12.51
N LEU A 70 5.42 0.38 13.33
CA LEU A 70 4.50 1.51 13.34
C LEU A 70 4.51 2.20 14.69
N ASP A 71 5.13 3.38 14.72
CA ASP A 71 5.35 4.23 15.89
C ASP A 71 4.45 5.47 15.94
N ALA A 72 3.79 5.82 14.83
CA ALA A 72 2.74 6.82 14.78
C ALA A 72 1.38 6.26 15.27
N ASN A 73 0.48 7.15 15.71
CA ASN A 73 -0.89 6.79 16.11
C ASN A 73 -0.96 5.76 17.25
N ARG A 74 0.04 5.75 18.14
CA ARG A 74 0.11 4.83 19.29
C ARG A 74 -0.88 5.19 20.37
N ASN A 75 -1.26 6.45 20.48
CA ASN A 75 -2.27 6.91 21.44
C ASN A 75 -3.68 6.90 20.83
N PHE A 76 -3.81 6.61 19.54
CA PHE A 76 -5.10 6.53 18.85
C PHE A 76 -5.75 5.15 19.04
N GLN A 77 -6.59 5.03 20.07
CA GLN A 77 -7.18 3.75 20.51
C GLN A 77 -8.63 3.54 20.02
N SER A 78 -9.00 4.12 18.88
CA SER A 78 -10.35 4.01 18.31
C SER A 78 -10.38 3.59 16.83
N GLY A 79 -11.59 3.32 16.35
CA GLY A 79 -11.86 3.01 14.95
C GLY A 79 -11.20 1.73 14.44
N ILE A 80 -11.05 1.68 13.12
CA ILE A 80 -10.52 0.51 12.38
C ILE A 80 -9.04 0.30 12.69
N TRP A 81 -8.29 1.37 12.97
CA TRP A 81 -6.89 1.28 13.38
C TRP A 81 -6.73 0.53 14.70
N ALA A 82 -7.51 0.87 15.74
CA ALA A 82 -7.45 0.17 17.02
C ALA A 82 -7.93 -1.29 16.90
N GLU A 83 -8.91 -1.56 16.03
CA GLU A 83 -9.31 -2.93 15.70
C GLU A 83 -8.13 -3.73 15.11
N PHE A 84 -7.45 -3.19 14.10
CA PHE A 84 -6.27 -3.81 13.51
C PHE A 84 -5.16 -4.04 14.55
N ARG A 85 -4.81 -3.01 15.34
CA ARG A 85 -3.81 -3.13 16.42
C ARG A 85 -4.15 -4.26 17.38
N ARG A 86 -5.39 -4.35 17.86
CA ARG A 86 -5.83 -5.43 18.75
C ARG A 86 -5.67 -6.80 18.12
N HIS A 87 -5.99 -6.96 16.83
CA HIS A 87 -5.80 -8.25 16.15
C HIS A 87 -4.32 -8.63 16.05
N VAL A 88 -3.44 -7.68 15.73
CA VAL A 88 -1.98 -7.89 15.70
C VAL A 88 -1.44 -8.24 17.08
N THR A 89 -1.77 -7.44 18.11
CA THR A 89 -1.35 -7.72 19.50
C THR A 89 -1.85 -9.07 19.96
N ASN A 90 -3.11 -9.44 19.68
CA ASN A 90 -3.65 -10.74 20.06
C ASN A 90 -2.97 -11.92 19.37
N PHE A 91 -2.50 -11.73 18.13
CA PHE A 91 -1.76 -12.75 17.40
C PHE A 91 -0.38 -13.00 18.02
N TYR A 92 0.32 -11.93 18.39
CA TYR A 92 1.71 -12.01 18.88
C TYR A 92 1.87 -12.01 20.40
N LYS A 93 0.80 -11.88 21.20
CA LYS A 93 0.88 -11.79 22.67
C LYS A 93 1.58 -12.95 23.38
N LYS A 94 1.73 -14.10 22.71
CA LYS A 94 2.44 -15.27 23.24
C LYS A 94 3.89 -15.37 22.75
N THR A 95 4.31 -14.49 21.83
CA THR A 95 5.68 -14.44 21.32
C THR A 95 6.59 -13.82 22.39
N PRO A 96 7.69 -14.49 22.79
CA PRO A 96 8.62 -13.95 23.76
C PRO A 96 9.14 -12.56 23.37
N GLY A 97 9.15 -11.63 24.33
CA GLY A 97 9.63 -10.26 24.12
C GLY A 97 8.70 -9.35 23.32
N TYR A 98 7.50 -9.81 22.95
CA TYR A 98 6.53 -8.95 22.27
C TYR A 98 5.86 -7.99 23.25
N ASP A 99 5.99 -6.69 23.00
CA ASP A 99 5.35 -5.66 23.81
C ASP A 99 3.84 -5.60 23.53
N THR A 100 3.04 -5.83 24.57
CA THR A 100 1.58 -5.83 24.52
C THR A 100 0.95 -4.59 25.14
N ALA A 101 1.76 -3.60 25.55
CA ALA A 101 1.25 -2.33 26.03
C ALA A 101 0.35 -1.67 24.98
N VAL A 102 -0.72 -1.02 25.43
CA VAL A 102 -1.76 -0.43 24.58
C VAL A 102 -1.16 0.56 23.55
N ASN A 103 -0.17 1.33 23.97
CA ASN A 103 0.57 2.32 23.19
C ASN A 103 1.95 1.82 22.72
N ALA A 104 2.21 0.50 22.73
CA ALA A 104 3.45 -0.07 22.20
C ALA A 104 3.66 0.30 20.72
N VAL A 105 4.91 0.36 20.29
CA VAL A 105 5.23 0.39 18.85
C VAL A 105 4.69 -0.91 18.25
N LEU A 106 3.82 -0.82 17.24
CA LEU A 106 3.24 -2.01 16.65
C LEU A 106 4.27 -2.62 15.70
N ARG A 107 4.68 -3.85 15.99
CA ARG A 107 5.57 -4.65 15.14
C ARG A 107 4.84 -5.90 14.68
N PHE A 108 5.00 -6.26 13.41
CA PHE A 108 4.43 -7.49 12.83
C PHE A 108 5.21 -7.90 11.58
N GLU A 109 5.01 -9.12 11.11
CA GLU A 109 5.50 -9.53 9.79
C GLU A 109 4.48 -9.10 8.72
N PRO A 110 4.91 -8.53 7.58
CA PRO A 110 4.01 -8.02 6.56
C PRO A 110 2.93 -9.01 6.09
N TYR A 111 3.32 -10.28 5.86
CA TYR A 111 2.36 -11.32 5.48
C TYR A 111 1.27 -11.50 6.55
N THR A 112 1.67 -11.56 7.82
CA THR A 112 0.75 -11.67 8.96
C THR A 112 -0.17 -10.46 9.06
N GLY A 113 0.36 -9.24 8.91
CA GLY A 113 -0.44 -8.02 8.89
C GLY A 113 -1.49 -8.04 7.76
N ALA A 114 -1.08 -8.48 6.57
CA ALA A 114 -1.98 -8.61 5.42
C ALA A 114 -3.07 -9.67 5.64
N ALA A 115 -2.71 -10.82 6.23
CA ALA A 115 -3.64 -11.88 6.57
C ALA A 115 -4.66 -11.44 7.63
N ILE A 116 -4.24 -10.65 8.62
CA ILE A 116 -5.13 -10.05 9.61
C ILE A 116 -6.13 -9.10 8.96
N LEU A 117 -5.67 -8.18 8.10
CA LEU A 117 -6.56 -7.27 7.37
C LEU A 117 -7.56 -8.04 6.52
N LYS A 118 -7.09 -9.07 5.79
CA LYS A 118 -7.94 -9.94 5.00
C LYS A 118 -9.01 -10.62 5.87
N LYS A 119 -8.62 -11.19 7.01
CA LYS A 119 -9.54 -11.81 7.97
C LYS A 119 -10.58 -10.82 8.49
N ILE A 120 -10.18 -9.59 8.83
CA ILE A 120 -11.13 -8.54 9.24
C ILE A 120 -12.12 -8.30 8.10
N THR A 121 -11.65 -8.03 6.89
CA THR A 121 -12.54 -7.74 5.75
C THR A 121 -13.48 -8.89 5.40
N ASP A 122 -13.05 -10.14 5.55
CA ASP A 122 -13.87 -11.32 5.27
C ASP A 122 -15.06 -11.47 6.23
N THR A 123 -14.98 -10.87 7.42
CA THR A 123 -16.08 -10.88 8.41
C THR A 123 -17.09 -9.74 8.21
N VAL A 124 -16.79 -8.76 7.35
CA VAL A 124 -17.63 -7.59 7.14
C VAL A 124 -18.73 -7.89 6.11
N LYS A 125 -19.99 -7.86 6.56
CA LYS A 125 -21.15 -8.00 5.66
C LYS A 125 -21.19 -6.86 4.63
N ASN A 126 -21.69 -7.14 3.44
CA ASN A 126 -21.78 -6.21 2.30
C ASN A 126 -20.45 -5.72 1.71
N LEU A 127 -19.32 -6.30 2.11
CA LEU A 127 -18.01 -6.04 1.53
C LEU A 127 -17.57 -7.21 0.64
N SER A 128 -17.23 -6.92 -0.62
CA SER A 128 -16.52 -7.86 -1.50
C SER A 128 -15.11 -7.35 -1.77
N VAL A 129 -14.09 -8.13 -1.44
CA VAL A 129 -12.69 -7.82 -1.74
C VAL A 129 -12.22 -8.61 -2.96
N LYS A 130 -11.59 -7.92 -3.93
CA LYS A 130 -10.99 -8.50 -5.13
C LYS A 130 -9.50 -8.13 -5.18
N LEU A 131 -8.64 -9.13 -4.99
CA LEU A 131 -7.17 -8.98 -5.06
C LEU A 131 -6.69 -9.29 -6.49
N ASN A 132 -5.47 -8.91 -6.83
CA ASN A 132 -4.90 -9.07 -8.18
C ASN A 132 -5.81 -8.49 -9.28
N THR A 133 -6.45 -7.35 -8.99
CA THR A 133 -7.51 -6.76 -9.81
C THR A 133 -7.11 -5.33 -10.24
N PRO A 134 -6.22 -5.18 -11.24
CA PRO A 134 -5.85 -3.86 -11.75
C PRO A 134 -7.02 -3.20 -12.49
N VAL A 135 -7.07 -1.86 -12.40
CA VAL A 135 -8.04 -1.04 -13.15
C VAL A 135 -7.51 -0.80 -14.56
N ILE A 136 -8.39 -0.95 -15.54
CA ILE A 136 -8.13 -0.71 -16.96
C ILE A 136 -8.59 0.69 -17.35
N ALA A 137 -9.83 1.04 -16.98
CA ALA A 137 -10.44 2.31 -17.35
C ALA A 137 -11.53 2.72 -16.35
N ILE A 138 -11.78 4.02 -16.24
CA ILE A 138 -12.89 4.61 -15.49
C ILE A 138 -13.53 5.68 -16.37
N LYS A 139 -14.86 5.73 -16.37
CA LYS A 139 -15.62 6.81 -16.99
C LYS A 139 -16.86 7.14 -16.17
N LYS A 140 -17.34 8.37 -16.32
CA LYS A 140 -18.58 8.82 -15.72
C LYS A 140 -19.77 8.12 -16.40
N ASP A 141 -20.75 7.70 -15.61
CA ASP A 141 -22.01 7.06 -16.07
C ASP A 141 -23.18 7.72 -15.35
N GLY A 142 -23.75 8.78 -15.96
CA GLY A 142 -24.76 9.62 -15.34
C GLY A 142 -24.27 10.29 -14.05
N THR A 143 -24.91 9.96 -12.92
CA THR A 143 -24.52 10.42 -11.58
C THR A 143 -23.49 9.51 -10.89
N GLY A 144 -23.17 8.36 -11.49
CA GLY A 144 -22.20 7.39 -10.97
C GLY A 144 -21.02 7.18 -11.92
N TRP A 145 -20.43 5.99 -11.83
CA TRP A 145 -19.20 5.60 -12.49
C TRP A 145 -19.28 4.19 -13.06
N GLU A 146 -18.65 3.99 -14.20
CA GLU A 146 -18.37 2.68 -14.79
C GLU A 146 -16.85 2.47 -14.81
N VAL A 147 -16.39 1.39 -14.15
CA VAL A 147 -14.97 1.06 -14.00
C VAL A 147 -14.72 -0.33 -14.58
N ASN A 148 -13.80 -0.42 -15.54
CA ASN A 148 -13.35 -1.69 -16.09
C ASN A 148 -12.11 -2.16 -15.33
N VAL A 149 -12.14 -3.39 -14.85
CA VAL A 149 -11.05 -4.03 -14.11
C VAL A 149 -10.67 -5.34 -14.78
N SER A 150 -9.43 -5.80 -14.58
CA SER A 150 -9.02 -7.15 -14.97
C SER A 150 -9.16 -8.10 -13.80
N ILE A 151 -10.04 -9.10 -13.91
CA ILE A 151 -10.20 -10.17 -12.92
C ILE A 151 -9.89 -11.49 -13.64
N TYR A 152 -8.89 -12.23 -13.17
CA TYR A 152 -8.42 -13.46 -13.81
C TYR A 152 -8.12 -13.31 -15.32
N LYS A 153 -7.57 -12.15 -15.73
CA LYS A 153 -7.30 -11.74 -17.12
C LYS A 153 -8.53 -11.44 -17.97
N GLU A 154 -9.74 -11.55 -17.41
CA GLU A 154 -10.97 -11.12 -18.06
C GLU A 154 -11.31 -9.68 -17.71
N THR A 155 -11.93 -8.96 -18.63
CA THR A 155 -12.42 -7.59 -18.36
C THR A 155 -13.80 -7.67 -17.71
N VAL A 156 -13.91 -7.15 -16.50
CA VAL A 156 -15.16 -7.07 -15.73
C VAL A 156 -15.54 -5.61 -15.53
N THR A 157 -16.81 -5.28 -15.72
CA THR A 157 -17.32 -3.93 -15.52
C THR A 157 -17.95 -3.79 -14.14
N ILE A 158 -17.53 -2.78 -13.38
CA ILE A 158 -18.10 -2.42 -12.09
C ILE A 158 -18.83 -1.07 -12.22
N LYS A 159 -20.13 -1.06 -11.96
CA LYS A 159 -20.93 0.17 -11.85
C LYS A 159 -21.08 0.57 -10.39
N ALA A 160 -20.67 1.80 -10.06
CA ALA A 160 -20.65 2.33 -8.71
C ALA A 160 -21.30 3.72 -8.64
N LYS A 161 -21.97 4.04 -7.52
CA LYS A 161 -22.46 5.40 -7.29
C LYS A 161 -21.33 6.33 -6.88
N VAL A 162 -20.40 5.83 -6.06
CA VAL A 162 -19.21 6.55 -5.60
C VAL A 162 -17.97 5.69 -5.82
N VAL A 163 -16.90 6.32 -6.30
CA VAL A 163 -15.55 5.72 -6.38
C VAL A 163 -14.65 6.44 -5.38
N ILE A 164 -13.92 5.67 -4.58
CA ILE A 164 -12.87 6.16 -3.68
C ILE A 164 -11.53 5.72 -4.25
N ASP A 165 -10.72 6.69 -4.68
CA ASP A 165 -9.31 6.44 -5.00
C ASP A 165 -8.49 6.39 -3.71
N ALA A 166 -8.06 5.18 -3.35
CA ALA A 166 -7.16 4.90 -2.24
C ALA A 166 -5.83 4.28 -2.73
N THR A 167 -5.47 4.53 -3.99
CA THR A 167 -4.16 4.15 -4.53
C THR A 167 -3.06 5.06 -4.01
N GLU A 168 -1.83 4.57 -3.95
CA GLU A 168 -0.66 5.34 -3.50
C GLU A 168 -0.28 6.48 -4.47
N THR A 169 -0.81 6.49 -5.69
CA THR A 169 -0.37 7.38 -6.77
C THR A 169 -1.45 8.27 -7.37
N ALA A 170 -2.68 8.22 -6.83
CA ALA A 170 -3.82 8.97 -7.37
C ALA A 170 -4.08 8.70 -8.87
N ASP A 171 -3.78 7.48 -9.34
CA ASP A 171 -3.94 7.10 -10.75
C ASP A 171 -5.42 7.12 -11.15
N ILE A 172 -6.30 6.69 -10.26
CA ILE A 172 -7.74 6.64 -10.55
C ILE A 172 -8.33 8.05 -10.60
N ALA A 173 -7.96 8.91 -9.66
CA ALA A 173 -8.35 10.31 -9.66
C ALA A 173 -7.85 11.01 -10.94
N THR A 174 -6.63 10.69 -11.39
CA THR A 174 -6.10 11.18 -12.67
C THR A 174 -6.96 10.70 -13.85
N LEU A 175 -7.26 9.40 -13.93
CA LEU A 175 -8.12 8.84 -14.99
C LEU A 175 -9.56 9.38 -14.95
N ALA A 176 -10.05 9.75 -13.76
CA ALA A 176 -11.35 10.37 -13.55
C ALA A 176 -11.38 11.88 -13.89
N GLY A 177 -10.25 12.46 -14.30
CA GLY A 177 -10.14 13.87 -14.70
C GLY A 177 -9.95 14.86 -13.54
N ALA A 178 -9.54 14.39 -12.35
CA ALA A 178 -9.24 15.27 -11.23
C ALA A 178 -8.10 16.23 -11.58
N GLN A 179 -8.22 17.46 -11.10
CA GLN A 179 -7.20 18.49 -11.27
C GLN A 179 -6.25 18.44 -10.08
N PHE A 180 -4.97 18.68 -10.33
CA PHE A 180 -3.92 18.68 -9.31
C PHE A 180 -3.21 20.03 -9.32
N ALA A 181 -2.70 20.45 -8.16
CA ALA A 181 -1.91 21.67 -8.05
C ALA A 181 -0.63 21.53 -8.89
N ALA A 182 -0.26 22.61 -9.60
CA ALA A 182 1.03 22.68 -10.28
C ALA A 182 2.14 22.75 -9.23
N ASP A 183 3.08 21.80 -9.26
CA ASP A 183 4.19 21.81 -8.32
C ASP A 183 5.37 22.60 -8.87
N SER A 184 5.71 23.69 -8.19
CA SER A 184 6.72 24.65 -8.65
C SER A 184 8.16 24.12 -8.55
N THR A 185 8.40 23.13 -7.69
CA THR A 185 9.75 22.58 -7.43
C THR A 185 10.06 21.32 -8.24
N LYS A 186 9.06 20.65 -8.84
CA LYS A 186 9.13 19.33 -9.52
C LYS A 186 9.71 18.16 -8.70
N GLN A 187 10.30 18.42 -7.54
CA GLN A 187 10.85 17.44 -6.61
C GLN A 187 9.83 17.12 -5.52
N ILE A 188 9.60 15.82 -5.30
CA ILE A 188 8.77 15.29 -4.22
C ILE A 188 9.65 14.58 -3.20
N GLN A 189 9.06 14.20 -2.07
CA GLN A 189 9.77 13.37 -1.10
C GLN A 189 10.28 12.07 -1.73
N ASP A 190 11.52 11.71 -1.38
CA ASP A 190 12.17 10.49 -1.84
C ASP A 190 11.30 9.26 -1.57
N ILE A 191 11.33 8.33 -2.52
CA ILE A 191 10.76 7.00 -2.33
C ILE A 191 11.80 6.07 -1.74
N SER A 192 11.37 4.94 -1.21
CA SER A 192 12.29 3.87 -0.81
C SER A 192 11.62 2.52 -0.97
N PHE A 193 12.33 1.54 -1.51
CA PHE A 193 11.98 0.15 -1.29
C PHE A 193 12.60 -0.27 0.03
N THR A 194 11.79 -0.78 0.96
CA THR A 194 12.35 -1.36 2.19
C THR A 194 12.96 -2.72 1.87
N ALA A 195 13.71 -3.29 2.80
CA ALA A 195 14.11 -4.68 2.76
C ALA A 195 13.82 -5.31 4.11
N ILE A 196 13.17 -6.48 4.13
CA ILE A 196 13.04 -7.28 5.34
C ILE A 196 14.02 -8.42 5.25
N VAL A 197 15.02 -8.37 6.11
CA VAL A 197 16.10 -9.35 6.16
C VAL A 197 15.96 -10.24 7.38
N LYS A 198 16.27 -11.53 7.23
CA LYS A 198 16.34 -12.50 8.32
C LYS A 198 17.78 -12.82 8.67
N ASP A 199 18.13 -12.79 9.94
CA ASP A 199 19.43 -13.29 10.40
C ASP A 199 19.40 -14.82 10.51
N ASN A 200 20.22 -15.51 9.72
CA ASN A 200 20.31 -16.97 9.70
C ASN A 200 21.38 -17.53 10.65
N GLY A 201 21.92 -16.67 11.53
CA GLY A 201 22.97 -17.03 12.47
C GLY A 201 24.37 -16.87 11.88
N ARG A 202 25.36 -16.72 12.76
CA ARG A 202 26.72 -16.27 12.44
C ARG A 202 27.47 -17.14 11.43
N ALA A 203 27.14 -18.43 11.32
CA ALA A 203 27.80 -19.36 10.40
C ALA A 203 27.20 -19.34 8.98
N ALA A 204 26.03 -18.72 8.78
CA ALA A 204 25.38 -18.68 7.49
C ALA A 204 26.01 -17.62 6.57
N ASP A 205 26.21 -17.97 5.31
CA ASP A 205 26.49 -17.01 4.24
C ASP A 205 25.31 -16.98 3.26
N ARG A 206 24.63 -15.84 3.25
CA ARG A 206 23.45 -15.52 2.42
C ARG A 206 23.74 -14.34 1.51
N THR A 207 25.01 -14.10 1.22
CA THR A 207 25.45 -12.99 0.37
C THR A 207 24.75 -13.05 -0.98
N ILE A 208 24.06 -11.97 -1.35
CA ILE A 208 23.36 -11.90 -2.63
C ILE A 208 24.36 -11.68 -3.77
N LYS A 209 23.95 -11.96 -5.01
CA LYS A 209 24.73 -11.59 -6.18
C LYS A 209 24.89 -10.08 -6.25
N LYS A 210 26.06 -9.60 -6.69
CA LYS A 210 26.33 -8.17 -6.90
C LYS A 210 25.23 -7.56 -7.80
N PRO A 211 24.48 -6.55 -7.32
CA PRO A 211 23.42 -5.94 -8.12
C PRO A 211 23.97 -5.17 -9.32
N GLU A 212 23.16 -5.09 -10.38
CA GLU A 212 23.44 -4.23 -11.55
C GLU A 212 23.64 -2.78 -11.11
N GLY A 213 24.66 -2.12 -11.65
CA GLY A 213 24.94 -0.71 -11.35
C GLY A 213 25.40 -0.43 -9.91
N TYR A 214 25.78 -1.46 -9.14
CA TYR A 214 26.26 -1.30 -7.77
C TYR A 214 27.43 -0.31 -7.66
N ASN A 215 27.19 0.77 -6.90
CA ASN A 215 28.18 1.75 -6.50
C ASN A 215 28.30 1.78 -4.97
N PRO A 216 29.44 1.35 -4.38
CA PRO A 216 29.62 1.33 -2.92
C PRO A 216 29.65 2.73 -2.28
N ASP A 217 29.94 3.78 -3.05
CA ASP A 217 30.06 5.15 -2.51
C ASP A 217 28.73 5.69 -2.00
N LEU A 218 27.61 5.19 -2.54
CA LEU A 218 26.25 5.51 -2.08
C LEU A 218 25.99 5.11 -0.62
N TYR A 219 26.75 4.14 -0.10
CA TYR A 219 26.58 3.59 1.25
C TYR A 219 27.76 3.92 2.17
N SER A 220 28.69 4.76 1.70
CA SER A 220 29.93 5.11 2.43
C SER A 220 29.67 5.71 3.81
N SER A 221 28.55 6.42 4.00
CA SER A 221 28.11 6.96 5.28
C SER A 221 27.93 5.90 6.36
N LEU A 222 27.69 4.63 5.98
CA LEU A 222 27.54 3.53 6.94
C LEU A 222 28.85 3.06 7.56
N LYS A 223 30.02 3.42 6.99
CA LYS A 223 31.33 3.06 7.58
C LYS A 223 31.56 3.70 8.94
N THR A 224 31.02 4.90 9.13
CA THR A 224 31.17 5.68 10.38
C THR A 224 29.90 5.66 11.23
N ALA A 225 28.82 5.05 10.74
CA ALA A 225 27.56 4.93 11.47
C ALA A 225 27.61 3.78 12.49
N ASP A 226 26.82 3.89 13.56
CA ASP A 226 26.53 2.76 14.45
C ASP A 226 25.50 1.82 13.80
N VAL A 227 25.99 0.97 12.91
CA VAL A 227 25.14 -0.01 12.18
C VAL A 227 24.45 -0.97 13.14
N LYS A 228 25.08 -1.30 14.28
CA LYS A 228 24.46 -2.17 15.27
C LYS A 228 23.23 -1.51 15.88
N ALA A 229 23.32 -0.23 16.24
CA ALA A 229 22.16 0.52 16.74
C ALA A 229 21.06 0.67 15.68
N LEU A 230 21.42 0.84 14.40
CA LEU A 230 20.44 0.84 13.30
C LEU A 230 19.71 -0.50 13.20
N MET A 231 20.45 -1.61 13.23
CA MET A 231 19.87 -2.96 13.25
C MET A 231 18.97 -3.18 14.46
N ASP A 232 19.40 -2.76 15.66
CA ASP A 232 18.59 -2.90 16.88
C ASP A 232 17.25 -2.15 16.78
N LYS A 233 17.23 -0.94 16.20
CA LYS A 233 15.99 -0.19 15.94
C LYS A 233 15.09 -0.86 14.90
N SER A 234 15.71 -1.52 13.92
CA SER A 234 15.06 -2.21 12.80
C SER A 234 14.47 -3.59 13.17
N LYS A 235 14.69 -4.11 14.37
CA LYS A 235 14.17 -5.44 14.78
C LYS A 235 12.65 -5.56 14.65
N ILE A 236 12.18 -6.63 14.04
CA ILE A 236 10.78 -7.06 14.12
C ILE A 236 10.72 -8.42 14.85
N LEU A 237 9.88 -9.36 14.42
CA LEU A 237 9.77 -10.68 15.04
C LEU A 237 10.58 -11.72 14.27
N ASN A 238 10.86 -12.86 14.91
CA ASN A 238 11.45 -14.05 14.29
C ASN A 238 12.81 -13.80 13.61
N ASP A 239 13.71 -13.09 14.32
CA ASP A 239 15.06 -12.75 13.88
C ASP A 239 15.12 -11.94 12.57
N LYS A 240 14.06 -11.17 12.30
CA LYS A 240 13.97 -10.30 11.13
C LYS A 240 14.18 -8.83 11.47
N TYR A 241 14.61 -8.08 10.46
CA TYR A 241 14.93 -6.66 10.54
C TYR A 241 14.35 -5.91 9.34
N LEU A 242 13.69 -4.79 9.59
CA LEU A 242 13.22 -3.86 8.57
C LEU A 242 14.29 -2.81 8.25
N ILE A 243 14.89 -2.93 7.07
CA ILE A 243 15.83 -1.96 6.52
C ILE A 243 15.04 -0.89 5.76
N ASN A 244 14.94 0.28 6.36
CA ASN A 244 14.38 1.49 5.78
C ASN A 244 15.21 2.68 6.27
N TRP A 245 16.39 2.85 5.69
CA TRP A 245 17.41 3.79 6.15
C TRP A 245 17.60 4.90 5.12
N ASP A 246 18.33 5.94 5.48
CA ASP A 246 18.62 7.04 4.55
C ASP A 246 19.42 6.54 3.32
N ALA A 247 20.23 5.49 3.52
CA ALA A 247 21.06 4.88 2.48
C ALA A 247 20.29 4.24 1.32
N ASN A 248 19.02 3.85 1.51
CA ASN A 248 18.16 3.33 0.43
C ASN A 248 17.02 4.27 0.04
N ARG A 249 17.10 5.56 0.40
CA ARG A 249 16.24 6.59 -0.18
C ARG A 249 16.63 6.87 -1.62
N TYR A 250 15.63 6.91 -2.50
CA TYR A 250 15.79 7.13 -3.93
C TYR A 250 15.05 8.41 -4.32
N GLN A 251 15.83 9.41 -4.76
CA GLN A 251 15.30 10.70 -5.19
C GLN A 251 14.49 10.54 -6.48
N VAL A 252 13.32 11.19 -6.53
CA VAL A 252 12.43 11.13 -7.69
C VAL A 252 11.77 12.48 -7.98
N THR A 253 11.40 12.66 -9.24
CA THR A 253 10.50 13.73 -9.68
C THR A 253 9.09 13.20 -9.91
N PHE A 254 8.13 14.11 -10.09
CA PHE A 254 6.76 13.76 -10.49
C PHE A 254 6.72 12.90 -11.76
N GLU A 255 7.41 13.33 -12.81
CA GLU A 255 7.44 12.66 -14.11
C GLU A 255 7.99 11.23 -14.00
N GLN A 256 8.96 11.01 -13.11
CA GLN A 256 9.54 9.69 -12.87
C GLN A 256 8.58 8.73 -12.15
N LEU A 257 7.58 9.24 -11.44
CA LEU A 257 6.53 8.43 -10.80
C LEU A 257 5.26 8.31 -11.65
N ASP A 258 5.15 9.03 -12.77
CA ASP A 258 4.04 8.85 -13.71
C ASP A 258 3.98 7.42 -14.25
N ALA A 259 2.77 6.95 -14.55
CA ALA A 259 2.51 5.56 -14.92
C ALA A 259 3.41 5.02 -16.06
N LYS A 260 3.87 5.88 -16.97
CA LYS A 260 4.77 5.53 -18.08
C LYS A 260 6.22 5.24 -17.63
N ASN A 261 6.73 5.99 -16.66
CA ASN A 261 8.13 5.96 -16.24
C ASN A 261 8.35 5.17 -14.94
N ARG A 262 7.29 5.03 -14.14
CA ARG A 262 7.29 4.46 -12.79
C ARG A 262 7.95 3.08 -12.70
N THR A 263 7.71 2.19 -13.68
CA THR A 263 8.28 0.84 -13.67
C THR A 263 9.82 0.86 -13.68
N GLU A 264 10.41 1.70 -14.53
CA GLU A 264 11.87 1.83 -14.60
C GLU A 264 12.43 2.56 -13.38
N THR A 265 11.75 3.60 -12.90
CA THR A 265 12.12 4.28 -11.65
C THR A 265 12.13 3.31 -10.48
N TYR A 266 11.12 2.44 -10.36
CA TYR A 266 11.06 1.43 -9.31
C TYR A 266 12.15 0.37 -9.45
N ARG A 267 12.49 -0.04 -10.68
CA ARG A 267 13.63 -0.95 -10.92
C ARG A 267 14.93 -0.36 -10.37
N LYS A 268 15.21 0.92 -10.66
CA LYS A 268 16.40 1.61 -10.15
C LYS A 268 16.41 1.74 -8.62
N ALA A 269 15.28 2.09 -8.01
CA ALA A 269 15.15 2.18 -6.56
C ALA A 269 15.33 0.81 -5.86
N ARG A 270 14.85 -0.28 -6.48
CA ARG A 270 15.10 -1.66 -6.03
C ARG A 270 16.59 -2.01 -6.08
N LEU A 271 17.28 -1.69 -7.18
CA LEU A 271 18.71 -1.93 -7.31
C LEU A 271 19.54 -1.19 -6.25
N GLN A 272 19.16 0.05 -5.90
CA GLN A 272 19.82 0.76 -4.79
C GLN A 272 19.58 0.07 -3.44
N THR A 273 18.38 -0.45 -3.19
CA THR A 273 18.09 -1.21 -1.96
C THR A 273 18.88 -2.52 -1.91
N LEU A 274 18.93 -3.27 -3.01
CA LEU A 274 19.76 -4.47 -3.12
C LEU A 274 21.26 -4.14 -2.95
N GLY A 275 21.70 -2.99 -3.49
CA GLY A 275 23.06 -2.51 -3.31
C GLY A 275 23.41 -2.26 -1.85
N LEU A 276 22.48 -1.69 -1.07
CA LEU A 276 22.63 -1.55 0.38
C LEU A 276 22.78 -2.93 1.06
N ILE A 277 21.92 -3.90 0.75
CA ILE A 277 22.02 -5.24 1.33
C ILE A 277 23.35 -5.91 0.98
N TYR A 278 23.76 -5.83 -0.29
CA TYR A 278 25.05 -6.35 -0.74
C TYR A 278 26.23 -5.67 -0.03
N TYR A 279 26.15 -4.36 0.20
CA TYR A 279 27.16 -3.60 0.95
C TYR A 279 27.25 -4.08 2.41
N LEU A 280 26.12 -4.27 3.09
CA LEU A 280 26.08 -4.80 4.45
C LEU A 280 26.78 -6.16 4.54
N GLN A 281 26.51 -7.05 3.58
CA GLN A 281 27.07 -8.41 3.56
C GLN A 281 28.56 -8.44 3.22
N THR A 282 28.99 -7.66 2.22
CA THR A 282 30.35 -7.77 1.64
C THR A 282 31.36 -6.79 2.24
N VAL A 283 30.92 -5.62 2.69
CA VAL A 283 31.79 -4.56 3.25
C VAL A 283 31.70 -4.54 4.78
N LEU A 284 30.48 -4.65 5.33
CA LEU A 284 30.27 -4.58 6.78
C LEU A 284 30.17 -5.94 7.48
N GLY A 285 30.26 -7.05 6.72
CA GLY A 285 30.37 -8.41 7.24
C GLY A 285 29.05 -9.07 7.70
N TYR A 286 27.89 -8.47 7.43
CA TYR A 286 26.57 -9.01 7.79
C TYR A 286 26.10 -10.14 6.84
N LYS A 287 26.95 -11.15 6.64
CA LYS A 287 26.74 -12.22 5.65
C LYS A 287 25.54 -13.12 5.93
N SER A 288 25.08 -13.19 7.17
CA SER A 288 23.97 -14.07 7.58
C SER A 288 22.58 -13.57 7.17
N LEU A 289 22.47 -12.31 6.72
CA LEU A 289 21.20 -11.68 6.37
C LEU A 289 20.68 -12.22 5.03
N SER A 290 19.47 -12.80 5.01
CA SER A 290 18.78 -13.22 3.78
C SER A 290 17.53 -12.40 3.50
N LEU A 291 17.15 -12.30 2.21
CA LEU A 291 15.90 -11.70 1.75
C LEU A 291 14.92 -12.82 1.39
N GLU A 292 13.88 -13.01 2.22
CA GLU A 292 12.94 -14.14 2.07
C GLU A 292 11.47 -13.76 2.33
N GLU A 293 11.18 -12.52 2.73
CA GLU A 293 9.84 -12.11 3.17
C GLU A 293 8.83 -11.97 2.02
N TYR A 294 9.29 -11.64 0.82
CA TYR A 294 8.43 -11.40 -0.34
C TYR A 294 8.68 -12.39 -1.48
N ASN A 295 7.61 -12.71 -2.21
CA ASN A 295 7.64 -13.58 -3.38
C ASN A 295 7.94 -12.82 -4.69
N THR A 296 8.50 -11.61 -4.63
CA THR A 296 9.02 -10.95 -5.83
C THR A 296 10.33 -11.61 -6.24
N ALA A 297 10.73 -11.44 -7.51
CA ALA A 297 11.95 -12.06 -8.04
C ALA A 297 13.23 -11.64 -7.29
N ASP A 298 13.22 -10.47 -6.65
CA ASP A 298 14.32 -9.92 -5.86
C ASP A 298 14.07 -9.96 -4.35
N HIS A 299 12.98 -10.57 -3.91
CA HIS A 299 12.55 -10.69 -2.52
C HIS A 299 12.34 -9.36 -1.76
N LEU A 300 12.27 -8.23 -2.46
CA LEU A 300 11.91 -6.92 -1.92
C LEU A 300 10.38 -6.69 -1.95
N PRO A 301 9.83 -5.78 -1.11
CA PRO A 301 8.40 -5.48 -1.07
C PRO A 301 7.78 -5.16 -2.43
N TYR A 302 6.48 -5.43 -2.62
CA TYR A 302 5.79 -5.23 -3.90
C TYR A 302 5.76 -3.78 -4.38
N ILE A 303 5.67 -2.82 -3.45
CA ILE A 303 5.59 -1.39 -3.74
C ILE A 303 6.60 -0.62 -2.88
N PRO A 304 7.07 0.55 -3.32
CA PRO A 304 7.88 1.40 -2.46
C PRO A 304 7.02 2.13 -1.44
N ILE A 305 7.69 2.78 -0.50
CA ILE A 305 7.13 3.85 0.30
C ILE A 305 7.03 5.09 -0.60
N ILE A 306 5.82 5.62 -0.74
CA ILE A 306 5.54 6.91 -1.39
C ILE A 306 4.88 7.77 -0.32
N ARG A 307 5.58 8.83 0.12
CA ARG A 307 5.06 9.75 1.13
C ARG A 307 4.26 10.90 0.53
N GLU A 308 4.61 11.26 -0.69
CA GLU A 308 4.05 12.40 -1.39
C GLU A 308 4.08 12.14 -2.89
N TYR A 309 3.02 12.56 -3.56
CA TYR A 309 2.96 12.61 -5.01
C TYR A 309 1.98 13.71 -5.41
N LYS A 310 0.80 13.40 -5.94
CA LYS A 310 -0.13 14.40 -6.48
C LYS A 310 -1.01 15.07 -5.41
N ARG A 311 -1.03 16.41 -5.40
CA ARG A 311 -1.91 17.23 -4.54
C ARG A 311 -3.19 17.60 -5.29
N ALA A 312 -4.31 16.95 -4.98
CA ALA A 312 -5.58 17.23 -5.66
C ALA A 312 -6.11 18.63 -5.32
N ASN A 313 -6.66 19.31 -6.33
CA ASN A 313 -7.41 20.55 -6.15
C ASN A 313 -8.80 20.20 -5.61
N GLY A 314 -8.93 20.18 -4.28
CA GLY A 314 -10.19 19.95 -3.61
C GLY A 314 -11.16 21.13 -3.77
N LEU A 315 -12.46 20.85 -3.66
CA LEU A 315 -13.50 21.89 -3.53
C LEU A 315 -13.30 22.74 -2.26
N LEU A 316 -12.70 22.13 -1.23
CA LEU A 316 -12.37 22.74 0.04
C LEU A 316 -10.92 22.39 0.37
N ARG A 317 -10.17 23.36 0.92
CA ARG A 317 -8.83 23.16 1.44
C ARG A 317 -8.86 23.36 2.95
N MET A 318 -8.63 22.28 3.70
CA MET A 318 -8.39 22.40 5.14
C MET A 318 -7.07 23.12 5.39
N VAL A 319 -7.05 23.98 6.39
CA VAL A 319 -5.84 24.59 6.95
C VAL A 319 -5.67 24.15 8.40
N ASN A 320 -4.49 24.40 8.97
CA ASN A 320 -4.18 24.03 10.36
C ASN A 320 -5.22 24.57 11.35
N ASP A 321 -5.73 25.78 11.15
CA ASP A 321 -6.76 26.36 12.03
C ASP A 321 -8.10 25.60 11.98
N ASP A 322 -8.43 24.91 10.88
CA ASP A 322 -9.63 24.05 10.83
C ASP A 322 -9.51 22.86 11.79
N ALA A 323 -8.29 22.47 12.18
CA ALA A 323 -8.02 21.44 13.16
C ALA A 323 -7.79 21.99 14.58
N TYR A 324 -7.06 23.10 14.72
CA TYR A 324 -6.72 23.67 16.04
C TYR A 324 -7.81 24.55 16.65
N LYS A 325 -8.61 25.22 15.80
CA LYS A 325 -9.72 26.11 16.21
C LYS A 325 -11.01 25.74 15.47
N PRO A 326 -11.44 24.47 15.52
CA PRO A 326 -12.50 23.96 14.66
C PRO A 326 -13.82 24.73 14.79
N TYR A 327 -14.13 25.18 16.01
CA TYR A 327 -15.40 25.85 16.31
C TYR A 327 -15.42 27.34 15.94
N ASP A 328 -14.25 27.97 15.81
CA ASP A 328 -14.12 29.41 15.49
C ASP A 328 -14.08 29.65 13.97
N ARG A 329 -13.87 28.58 13.19
CA ARG A 329 -13.69 28.66 11.75
C ARG A 329 -15.03 28.77 11.02
N PRO A 330 -15.23 29.76 10.12
CA PRO A 330 -16.44 29.88 9.31
C PRO A 330 -16.72 28.65 8.43
N SER A 331 -15.66 27.92 8.07
CA SER A 331 -15.70 26.71 7.24
C SER A 331 -16.49 25.56 7.88
N LYS A 332 -16.56 25.50 9.22
CA LYS A 332 -17.22 24.46 10.03
C LYS A 332 -16.87 23.02 9.61
N LEU A 333 -15.65 22.80 9.11
CA LEU A 333 -15.20 21.49 8.61
C LEU A 333 -15.21 20.40 9.69
N TYR A 334 -15.14 20.76 10.97
CA TYR A 334 -15.30 19.79 12.08
C TYR A 334 -16.59 18.95 12.02
N ARG A 335 -17.61 19.39 11.27
CA ARG A 335 -18.88 18.65 11.10
C ARG A 335 -18.81 17.55 10.06
N THR A 336 -17.87 17.64 9.12
CA THR A 336 -17.81 16.77 7.94
C THR A 336 -16.47 16.04 7.81
N TYR A 337 -15.51 16.33 8.68
CA TYR A 337 -14.19 15.72 8.70
C TYR A 337 -13.98 14.95 10.01
N ILE A 338 -13.19 13.89 9.92
CA ILE A 338 -12.76 13.09 11.06
C ILE A 338 -11.24 13.22 11.20
N GLY A 339 -10.78 13.49 12.41
CA GLY A 339 -9.36 13.38 12.74
C GLY A 339 -8.91 11.93 12.69
N VAL A 340 -7.88 11.63 11.91
CA VAL A 340 -7.32 10.28 11.75
C VAL A 340 -5.86 10.28 12.18
N GLY A 341 -5.63 10.45 13.47
CA GLY A 341 -4.32 10.29 14.09
C GLY A 341 -4.21 10.93 15.46
N ASP A 342 -3.15 10.59 16.20
CA ASP A 342 -2.75 11.37 17.36
C ASP A 342 -2.01 12.64 16.92
N ALA A 343 -2.25 13.75 17.62
CA ALA A 343 -1.37 14.91 17.49
C ALA A 343 -0.02 14.49 18.07
N VAL A 344 1.01 14.44 17.23
CA VAL A 344 2.39 14.29 17.71
C VAL A 344 2.70 15.57 18.48
N ALA A 345 2.74 15.47 19.81
CA ALA A 345 3.21 16.55 20.67
C ALA A 345 4.73 16.72 20.54
#